data_AF-A0A3M0A839-F1
#
_entry.id   AF-A0A3M0A839-F1
#
_cell.length_a   1.000
_cell.length_b   1.000
_cell.length_c   1.000
_cell.angle_alpha   90.00
_cell.angle_beta   90.00
_cell.angle_gamma   90.00
#
_symmetry.space_group_name_H-M   'P 1'
#
loop_
_entity.id
_entity.type
_entity.pdbx_description
1 polymer ?
#
loop_
_entity_poly.entity_id
_entity_poly.type
_entity_poly.pdbx_seq_one_letter_code
_entity_poly.pdbx_strand_id
1 'polypeptide(L)'
;MNKLFLGIKSHVVCLDKRDGKELWRTKLKTSTVTNVYYENDQVFAYAGGHLFCLSTLDGKIVWTNTLKGLGFSTCIIASEQQSTSVITSQVAAQQAATAATVGAGAAVAASN
;
A
#
# COMPACT_ATOMS: atom_id res chain seq x y z
N MET A 1 8.00 3.65 -6.16
CA MET A 1 7.02 3.26 -7.20
C MET A 1 5.97 4.34 -7.38
N ASN A 2 5.58 4.66 -8.61
CA ASN A 2 4.51 5.63 -8.89
C ASN A 2 3.31 4.93 -9.55
N LYS A 3 2.72 3.95 -8.85
CA LYS A 3 1.53 3.21 -9.30
C LYS A 3 0.28 3.71 -8.59
N LEU A 4 -0.84 3.81 -9.29
CA LEU A 4 -2.17 4.09 -8.76
C LEU A 4 -3.04 2.86 -8.98
N PHE A 5 -3.71 2.38 -7.94
CA PHE A 5 -4.62 1.24 -8.04
C PHE A 5 -6.05 1.72 -7.89
N LEU A 6 -6.94 1.26 -8.77
CA LEU A 6 -8.34 1.65 -8.80
C LEU A 6 -9.23 0.40 -8.82
N GLY A 7 -10.33 0.47 -8.08
CA GLY A 7 -11.42 -0.49 -8.15
C GLY A 7 -12.64 0.15 -8.79
N ILE A 8 -13.09 -0.36 -9.94
CA ILE A 8 -14.26 0.18 -10.64
C ILE A 8 -15.05 -0.93 -11.34
N LYS A 9 -16.36 -1.00 -11.06
CA LYS A 9 -17.20 -2.15 -11.45
C LYS A 9 -16.48 -3.45 -11.06
N SER A 10 -16.41 -4.45 -11.93
CA SER A 10 -15.69 -5.70 -11.66
C SER A 10 -14.21 -5.65 -12.04
N HIS A 11 -13.56 -4.48 -12.08
CA HIS A 11 -12.16 -4.36 -12.48
C HIS A 11 -11.28 -3.76 -11.39
N VAL A 12 -10.09 -4.33 -11.25
CA VAL A 12 -8.94 -3.68 -10.60
C VAL A 12 -8.01 -3.20 -11.70
N VAL A 13 -7.62 -1.93 -11.65
CA VAL A 13 -6.78 -1.29 -12.66
C VAL A 13 -5.54 -0.71 -11.98
N CYS A 14 -4.39 -0.85 -12.62
CA CYS A 14 -3.17 -0.16 -12.23
C CYS A 14 -2.78 0.86 -13.30
N LEU A 15 -2.57 2.10 -12.87
CA LEU A 15 -2.10 3.19 -13.73
C LEU A 15 -0.71 3.67 -13.26
N ASP A 16 0.07 4.21 -14.18
CA ASP A 16 1.22 5.05 -13.82
C ASP A 16 0.71 6.41 -13.33
N LYS A 17 1.12 6.82 -12.12
CA LYS A 17 0.73 8.09 -11.51
C LYS A 17 1.26 9.32 -12.26
N ARG A 18 2.28 9.17 -13.09
CA ARG A 18 2.93 10.29 -13.79
C ARG A 18 2.14 10.73 -15.01
N ASP A 19 1.66 9.79 -15.80
CA ASP A 19 1.03 10.05 -17.10
C ASP A 19 -0.37 9.43 -17.24
N GLY A 20 -0.84 8.67 -16.23
CA GLY A 20 -2.16 8.06 -16.22
C GLY A 20 -2.28 6.82 -17.11
N LYS A 21 -1.19 6.33 -17.72
CA LYS A 21 -1.25 5.15 -18.58
C LYS A 21 -1.60 3.89 -17.79
N GLU A 22 -2.45 3.07 -18.37
CA GLU A 22 -2.78 1.76 -17.83
C GLU A 22 -1.59 0.80 -17.97
N LEU A 23 -1.15 0.27 -16.83
CA LEU A 23 -0.10 -0.74 -16.76
C LEU A 23 -0.70 -2.14 -16.85
N TRP A 24 -1.81 -2.37 -16.16
CA TRP A 24 -2.58 -3.62 -16.22
C TRP A 24 -4.02 -3.42 -15.75
N ARG A 25 -4.87 -4.39 -16.11
CA ARG A 25 -6.26 -4.47 -15.68
C ARG A 25 -6.68 -5.91 -15.49
N THR A 26 -7.37 -6.17 -14.38
CA THR A 26 -7.86 -7.49 -14.01
C THR A 26 -9.35 -7.45 -13.76
N LYS A 27 -10.10 -8.28 -14.48
CA LYS A 27 -11.54 -8.47 -14.26
C LYS A 27 -11.77 -9.54 -13.18
N LEU A 28 -12.43 -9.16 -12.10
CA LEU A 28 -12.85 -10.05 -11.03
C LEU A 28 -14.15 -10.77 -11.42
N LYS A 29 -14.28 -12.05 -11.04
CA LYS A 29 -15.45 -12.88 -11.34
C LYS A 29 -16.62 -12.64 -10.38
N THR A 30 -16.89 -11.39 -10.02
CA THR A 30 -17.93 -11.02 -9.04
C THR A 30 -18.50 -9.63 -9.34
N SER A 31 -19.28 -9.09 -8.39
CA SER A 31 -19.91 -7.78 -8.40
C SER A 31 -18.90 -6.63 -8.39
N THR A 32 -19.41 -5.41 -8.15
CA THR A 32 -18.62 -4.18 -8.08
C THR A 32 -17.59 -4.23 -6.95
N VAL A 33 -16.36 -3.83 -7.27
CA VAL A 33 -15.28 -3.55 -6.33
C VAL A 33 -15.69 -2.35 -5.50
N THR A 34 -15.71 -2.52 -4.19
CA THR A 34 -16.09 -1.49 -3.23
C THR A 34 -14.93 -1.04 -2.34
N ASN A 35 -13.83 -1.79 -2.31
CA ASN A 35 -12.63 -1.40 -1.59
C ASN A 35 -11.36 -1.92 -2.30
N VAL A 36 -10.29 -1.13 -2.26
CA VAL A 36 -8.95 -1.48 -2.75
C VAL A 36 -7.92 -1.04 -1.70
N TYR A 37 -7.08 -1.97 -1.27
CA TYR A 37 -6.01 -1.74 -0.30
C TYR A 37 -4.69 -2.24 -0.87
N TYR A 38 -3.60 -1.49 -0.69
CA TYR A 38 -2.27 -1.83 -1.19
C TYR A 38 -1.31 -2.01 -0.01
N GLU A 39 -0.58 -3.12 0.00
CA GLU A 39 0.47 -3.40 0.98
C GLU A 39 1.44 -4.45 0.41
N ASN A 40 2.75 -4.32 0.68
CA ASN A 40 3.78 -5.33 0.40
C ASN A 40 3.71 -5.96 -1.00
N ASP A 41 3.67 -5.12 -2.04
CA ASP A 41 3.56 -5.52 -3.45
C ASP A 41 2.31 -6.36 -3.80
N GLN A 42 1.29 -6.31 -2.95
CA GLN A 42 -0.03 -6.90 -3.15
C GLN A 42 -1.13 -5.83 -3.15
N VAL A 43 -2.18 -6.09 -3.93
CA VAL A 43 -3.43 -5.33 -3.94
C VAL A 43 -4.56 -6.23 -3.48
N PHE A 44 -5.23 -5.82 -2.42
CA PHE A 44 -6.42 -6.47 -1.90
C PHE A 44 -7.65 -5.74 -2.40
N ALA A 45 -8.49 -6.44 -3.16
CA ALA A 45 -9.74 -5.89 -3.68
C ALA A 45 -10.92 -6.63 -3.06
N TYR A 46 -11.84 -5.89 -2.45
CA TYR A 46 -13.11 -6.44 -1.96
C TYR A 46 -14.21 -6.16 -2.97
N ALA A 47 -14.90 -7.22 -3.39
CA ALA A 47 -15.97 -7.14 -4.37
C ALA A 47 -17.03 -8.23 -4.12
N GLY A 48 -18.28 -7.82 -3.92
CA GLY A 48 -19.43 -8.72 -3.82
C GLY A 48 -19.28 -9.84 -2.78
N GLY A 49 -18.74 -9.58 -1.59
CA GLY A 49 -18.53 -10.63 -0.57
C GLY A 49 -17.25 -11.44 -0.73
N HIS A 50 -16.42 -11.14 -1.72
CA HIS A 50 -15.14 -11.82 -1.94
C HIS A 50 -13.98 -10.85 -1.74
N LEU A 51 -12.89 -11.36 -1.15
CA LEU A 51 -11.60 -10.69 -1.08
C LEU A 51 -10.64 -11.36 -2.06
N PHE A 52 -10.03 -10.55 -2.93
CA PHE A 52 -9.03 -10.99 -3.90
C PHE A 52 -7.70 -10.36 -3.54
N CYS A 53 -6.61 -11.14 -3.62
CA CYS A 53 -5.26 -10.62 -3.59
C CYS A 53 -4.69 -10.69 -5.01
N LEU A 54 -4.15 -9.57 -5.48
CA LEU A 54 -3.56 -9.42 -6.80
C LEU A 54 -2.09 -9.01 -6.65
N SER A 55 -1.25 -9.55 -7.52
CA SER A 55 0.14 -9.11 -7.72
C SER A 55 0.15 -7.69 -8.27
N THR A 56 0.93 -6.79 -7.64
CA THR A 56 1.08 -5.42 -8.15
C THR A 56 1.87 -5.32 -9.45
N LEU A 57 2.63 -6.37 -9.79
CA LEU A 57 3.48 -6.41 -10.97
C LEU A 57 2.66 -6.53 -12.24
N ASP A 58 1.71 -7.47 -12.26
CA ASP A 58 0.99 -7.90 -13.47
C ASP A 58 -0.53 -8.03 -13.27
N GLY A 59 -1.04 -7.73 -12.08
CA GLY A 59 -2.46 -7.81 -11.77
C GLY A 59 -2.99 -9.24 -11.65
N LYS A 60 -2.15 -10.27 -11.66
CA LYS A 60 -2.64 -11.66 -11.52
C LYS A 60 -3.20 -11.90 -10.14
N ILE A 61 -4.32 -12.62 -10.07
CA ILE A 61 -4.92 -13.05 -8.81
C ILE A 61 -3.99 -14.11 -8.20
N VAL A 62 -3.45 -13.80 -7.02
CA VAL A 62 -2.61 -14.71 -6.23
C VAL A 62 -3.49 -15.68 -5.44
N TRP A 63 -4.55 -15.15 -4.80
CA TRP A 63 -5.53 -15.96 -4.08
C TRP A 63 -6.90 -15.26 -4.00
N THR A 64 -7.93 -16.03 -3.62
CA THR A 64 -9.29 -15.52 -3.38
C THR A 64 -9.87 -16.13 -2.11
N ASN A 65 -10.56 -15.31 -1.31
CA ASN A 65 -11.33 -15.72 -0.16
C ASN A 65 -12.80 -15.28 -0.34
N THR A 66 -13.75 -16.19 -0.17
CA THR A 66 -15.18 -15.92 -0.40
C THR A 66 -15.91 -15.41 0.85
N LEU A 67 -15.21 -15.21 1.97
CA LEU A 67 -15.74 -14.68 3.24
C LEU A 67 -17.09 -15.30 3.63
N LYS A 68 -17.18 -16.64 3.54
CA LYS A 68 -18.44 -17.38 3.68
C LYS A 68 -19.13 -17.03 4.99
N GLY A 69 -20.43 -16.73 4.91
CA GLY A 69 -21.26 -16.42 6.08
C GLY A 69 -21.18 -14.97 6.58
N LEU A 70 -20.37 -14.10 5.95
CA LEU A 70 -20.23 -12.69 6.36
C LEU A 70 -21.08 -11.70 5.52
N GLY A 71 -21.81 -12.20 4.52
CA GLY A 71 -22.71 -11.39 3.68
C GLY A 71 -21.98 -10.49 2.66
N PHE A 72 -22.67 -9.42 2.23
CA PHE A 72 -22.26 -8.56 1.11
C PHE A 72 -22.09 -7.07 1.51
N SER A 73 -21.93 -6.81 2.80
CA SER A 73 -21.80 -5.45 3.36
C SER A 73 -20.46 -4.79 3.08
N THR A 74 -20.28 -3.54 3.48
CA THR A 74 -18.99 -2.83 3.38
C THR A 74 -17.88 -3.59 4.11
N CYS A 75 -16.73 -3.73 3.46
CA CYS A 75 -15.52 -4.30 4.06
C CYS A 75 -14.55 -3.18 4.42
N ILE A 76 -14.08 -3.17 5.68
CA ILE A 76 -12.98 -2.34 6.14
C ILE A 76 -11.73 -3.22 6.19
N ILE A 77 -10.65 -2.77 5.56
CA ILE A 77 -9.38 -3.49 5.49
C ILE A 77 -8.36 -2.71 6.32
N ALA A 78 -7.76 -3.37 7.30
CA ALA A 78 -6.65 -2.87 8.09
C ALA A 78 -5.52 -3.90 8.06
N SER A 79 -4.27 -3.43 8.13
CA SER A 79 -3.11 -4.31 8.18
C SER A 79 -2.07 -3.84 9.18
N GLU A 80 -1.24 -4.76 9.66
CA GLU A 80 -0.24 -4.52 10.71
C GLU A 80 0.81 -3.47 10.30
N GLN A 81 1.13 -3.33 9.01
CA GLN A 81 2.11 -2.33 8.56
C GLN A 81 1.53 -0.94 8.31
N GLN A 82 0.23 -0.76 8.53
CA GLN A 82 -0.43 0.54 8.37
C GLN A 82 0.07 1.58 9.40
N SER A 83 0.82 1.15 10.44
CA SER A 83 1.30 1.99 11.54
C SER A 83 2.82 2.25 11.58
N THR A 84 3.63 1.62 10.71
CA THR A 84 5.10 1.65 10.88
C THR A 84 5.80 2.79 10.13
N SER A 85 5.25 3.24 9.00
CA SER A 85 5.91 4.24 8.15
C SER A 85 6.08 5.61 8.83
N VAL A 86 5.19 5.99 9.74
CA VAL A 86 5.30 7.25 10.51
C VAL A 86 6.33 7.11 11.62
N ILE A 87 6.37 5.97 12.31
CA ILE A 87 7.29 5.75 13.45
C ILE A 87 8.73 5.59 12.95
N THR A 88 8.97 4.78 11.91
CA THR A 88 10.32 4.56 11.39
C THR A 88 10.91 5.82 10.75
N SER A 89 10.12 6.60 10.01
CA SER A 89 10.60 7.85 9.39
C SER A 89 10.94 8.91 10.44
N GLN A 90 10.14 9.01 11.51
CA GLN A 90 10.39 9.95 12.61
C GLN A 90 11.62 9.54 13.45
N VAL A 91 11.77 8.24 13.77
CA VAL A 91 12.94 7.75 14.52
C VAL A 91 14.23 7.92 13.72
N ALA A 92 14.22 7.61 12.41
CA ALA A 92 15.39 7.81 11.55
C ALA A 92 15.74 9.31 11.40
N ALA A 93 14.73 10.17 11.26
CA ALA A 93 14.94 11.62 11.20
C ALA A 93 15.50 12.18 12.52
N GLN A 94 15.01 11.70 13.67
CA GLN A 94 15.54 12.08 14.98
C GLN A 94 16.97 11.58 15.20
N GLN A 95 17.30 10.36 14.78
CA GLN A 95 18.66 9.81 14.87
C GLN A 95 19.67 10.55 13.96
N ALA A 96 19.24 10.95 12.76
CA ALA A 96 20.08 11.77 11.87
C ALA A 96 20.30 13.19 12.44
N ALA A 97 19.28 13.78 13.04
CA ALA A 97 19.38 15.10 13.66
C ALA A 97 20.28 15.09 14.91
N THR A 98 20.24 14.03 15.73
CA THR A 98 21.13 13.91 16.90
C THR A 98 22.58 13.59 16.52
N ALA A 99 22.82 12.87 15.43
CA ALA A 99 24.19 12.65 14.93
C ALA A 99 24.85 13.94 14.43
N ALA A 100 24.09 14.84 13.80
CA ALA A 100 24.60 16.11 13.29
C ALA A 100 25.00 17.10 14.41
N THR A 101 24.29 17.09 15.54
CA THR A 101 24.62 17.98 16.69
C THR A 101 25.85 17.51 17.45
N VAL A 102 26.10 16.21 17.53
CA VAL A 102 27.29 15.64 18.17
C VAL A 102 28.55 15.88 17.32
N GLY A 103 28.46 15.79 15.99
CA GLY A 103 29.59 16.07 15.09
C GLY A 103 30.02 17.54 15.08
N ALA A 104 29.08 18.48 15.22
CA ALA A 104 29.38 19.90 15.25
C ALA A 104 30.08 20.36 16.54
N GLY A 105 29.78 19.74 17.69
CA GLY A 105 30.38 20.10 18.97
C GLY A 105 31.83 19.66 19.15
N ALA A 106 32.22 18.54 18.53
CA ALA A 106 33.58 18.01 18.65
C ALA A 106 34.62 18.81 17.83
N ALA A 107 34.21 19.45 16.73
CA ALA A 107 35.10 20.24 15.89
C ALA A 107 35.52 21.59 16.54
N VAL A 108 34.70 22.14 17.44
CA VAL A 108 34.97 23.43 18.11
C VAL A 108 35.90 23.27 19.32
N ALA A 109 36.00 22.07 19.89
CA ALA A 109 36.83 21.81 21.08
C ALA A 109 38.31 21.54 20.75
N ALA A 110 38.66 21.27 19.48
CA ALA A 110 40.01 20.93 19.06
C ALA A 110 40.86 22.16 18.62
N SER A 111 40.32 23.38 18.74
CA SER A 111 40.95 24.61 18.24
C SER A 111 41.38 25.62 19.31
N ASN A 112 41.46 25.22 20.59
CA ASN A 112 41.94 26.08 21.70
C ASN A 112 43.21 25.54 22.35
#